data_AF-A0A6I7Z4L0-F1
#
_entry.id   AF-A0A6I7Z4L0-F1
#
_cell.length_a   1.000
_cell.length_b   1.000
_cell.length_c   1.000
_cell.angle_alpha   90.00
_cell.angle_beta   90.00
_cell.angle_gamma   90.00
#
_symmetry.space_group_name_H-M   'P 1'
#
loop_
_entity.id
_entity.type
_entity.pdbx_description
1 polymer ?
#
loop_
_entity_poly.entity_id
_entity_poly.type
_entity_poly.pdbx_seq_one_letter_code
_entity_poly.pdbx_strand_id
1 'polypeptide(L)'
;MGRHRVGKAAVVLAVTMAGVSGCGGSDGGDAAKPAAASVAPVAKVRRVPLGTATKRFRAAVDKFDRDGGCVYQEPGMCWDQMKALMESARTLRTAMRRTEVRGPEFWSGAYVLIDRMEKGIAVGKDQGATADGTNRDVVLDSAHDLSWWLEDHPVY
;
A
#
# COMPACT_ATOMS: atom_id res chain seq x y z
N MET A 1 9.84 -51.03 12.23
CA MET A 1 9.51 -51.61 10.91
C MET A 1 8.48 -50.68 10.28
N GLY A 2 8.59 -50.09 9.09
CA GLY A 2 9.56 -50.13 8.01
C GLY A 2 9.37 -48.87 7.16
N ARG A 3 10.46 -48.48 6.49
CA ARG A 3 10.55 -47.34 5.57
C ARG A 3 9.81 -47.66 4.27
N HIS A 4 9.19 -46.64 3.65
CA HIS A 4 9.10 -46.59 2.19
C HIS A 4 9.53 -45.22 1.68
N ARG A 5 10.71 -45.21 1.05
CA ARG A 5 11.20 -44.20 0.12
C ARG A 5 10.75 -44.61 -1.28
N VAL A 6 10.19 -43.70 -2.07
CA VAL A 6 10.23 -43.63 -3.56
C VAL A 6 9.81 -42.19 -3.89
N GLY A 7 10.38 -41.37 -4.78
CA GLY A 7 11.43 -41.46 -5.78
C GLY A 7 11.45 -40.09 -6.51
N LYS A 8 12.62 -39.68 -7.00
CA LYS A 8 12.92 -38.38 -7.63
C LYS A 8 12.16 -38.15 -8.94
N ALA A 9 11.80 -36.89 -9.22
CA ALA A 9 11.86 -36.32 -10.57
C ALA A 9 12.06 -34.80 -10.49
N ALA A 10 13.16 -34.33 -11.07
CA ALA A 10 13.54 -32.93 -11.19
C ALA A 10 12.87 -32.34 -12.44
N VAL A 11 12.39 -31.09 -12.35
CA VAL A 11 12.20 -30.23 -13.52
C VAL A 11 12.67 -28.82 -13.12
N VAL A 12 13.89 -28.49 -13.52
CA VAL A 12 14.44 -27.14 -13.49
C VAL A 12 13.98 -26.46 -14.78
N LEU A 13 13.10 -25.47 -14.69
CA LEU A 13 12.78 -24.61 -15.83
C LEU A 13 13.85 -23.52 -15.93
N ALA A 14 14.80 -23.72 -16.83
CA ALA A 14 15.73 -22.71 -17.29
C ALA A 14 15.03 -21.84 -18.34
N VAL A 15 14.85 -20.56 -18.05
CA VAL A 15 14.46 -19.55 -19.05
C VAL A 15 15.74 -19.02 -19.68
N THR A 16 15.97 -19.40 -20.93
CA THR A 16 16.98 -18.83 -21.82
C THR A 16 16.45 -17.53 -22.41
N MET A 17 17.11 -16.41 -22.12
CA MET A 17 16.97 -15.19 -22.94
C MET A 17 18.16 -15.13 -23.89
N ALA A 18 17.88 -15.42 -25.17
CA ALA A 18 18.75 -15.07 -26.27
C ALA A 18 18.68 -13.54 -26.50
N GLY A 19 19.85 -12.92 -26.66
CA GLY A 19 20.01 -11.47 -26.74
C GLY A 19 19.96 -10.88 -28.14
N VAL A 20 20.18 -9.56 -28.18
CA VAL A 20 20.56 -8.67 -29.29
C VAL A 20 20.67 -7.28 -28.66
N SER A 21 21.65 -6.40 -28.87
CA SER A 21 22.91 -6.32 -29.62
C SER A 21 23.63 -5.06 -29.13
N GLY A 22 24.97 -5.03 -29.12
CA GLY A 22 25.69 -3.77 -29.34
C GLY A 22 27.01 -3.61 -28.61
N CYS A 23 28.11 -3.76 -29.37
CA CYS A 23 29.43 -3.13 -29.21
C CYS A 23 30.17 -3.35 -27.88
N GLY A 24 31.23 -4.14 -27.75
CA GLY A 24 32.31 -4.50 -28.66
C GLY A 24 33.59 -4.56 -27.80
N GLY A 25 34.51 -5.49 -28.08
CA GLY A 25 35.86 -5.45 -27.51
C GLY A 25 36.33 -6.76 -26.87
N SER A 26 37.41 -7.27 -27.45
CA SER A 26 38.14 -8.53 -27.26
C SER A 26 38.62 -8.90 -25.85
N ASP A 27 38.89 -10.20 -25.73
CA ASP A 27 39.57 -10.96 -24.66
C ASP A 27 40.81 -10.31 -24.03
N GLY A 28 41.01 -10.66 -22.75
CA GLY A 28 42.33 -11.05 -22.23
C GLY A 28 42.90 -10.22 -21.08
N GLY A 29 43.22 -10.89 -19.98
CA GLY A 29 44.35 -10.51 -19.12
C GLY A 29 44.03 -10.00 -17.71
N ASP A 30 44.26 -10.89 -16.75
CA ASP A 30 44.87 -10.71 -15.42
C ASP A 30 44.55 -9.51 -14.49
N ALA A 31 44.25 -9.94 -13.25
CA ALA A 31 44.64 -9.33 -11.97
C ALA A 31 44.14 -7.91 -11.62
N ALA A 32 43.03 -7.86 -10.86
CA ALA A 32 42.87 -6.85 -9.81
C ALA A 32 41.90 -7.33 -8.71
N LYS A 33 42.44 -7.44 -7.49
CA LYS A 33 41.89 -7.09 -6.17
C LYS A 33 40.35 -6.96 -6.06
N PRO A 34 39.68 -7.62 -5.08
CA PRO A 34 38.24 -7.45 -4.91
C PRO A 34 37.94 -5.99 -4.55
N ALA A 35 37.52 -5.21 -5.54
CA ALA A 35 36.86 -3.94 -5.30
C ALA A 35 35.55 -4.29 -4.62
N ALA A 36 35.46 -3.93 -3.35
CA ALA A 36 34.21 -3.87 -2.61
C ALA A 36 33.16 -3.26 -3.54
N ALA A 37 32.17 -4.07 -3.90
CA ALA A 37 30.98 -3.60 -4.60
C ALA A 37 30.46 -2.44 -3.77
N SER A 38 30.67 -1.23 -4.29
CA SER A 38 30.18 -0.01 -3.68
C SER A 38 28.67 -0.13 -3.73
N VAL A 39 28.09 -0.51 -2.60
CA VAL A 39 26.65 -0.54 -2.41
C VAL A 39 26.21 0.89 -2.64
N ALA A 40 25.68 1.16 -3.83
CA ALA A 40 25.04 2.43 -4.13
C ALA A 40 24.06 2.71 -2.99
N PRO A 41 24.06 3.92 -2.40
CA PRO A 41 23.15 4.22 -1.31
C PRO A 41 21.74 3.95 -1.81
N VAL A 42 21.11 2.93 -1.22
CA VAL A 42 19.68 2.64 -1.42
C VAL A 42 18.99 3.96 -1.17
N ALA A 43 18.44 4.56 -2.23
CA ALA A 43 17.77 5.84 -2.16
C ALA A 43 16.85 5.80 -0.95
N LYS A 44 17.09 6.65 0.04
CA LYS A 44 16.25 6.78 1.24
C LYS A 44 14.83 7.01 0.72
N VAL A 45 14.01 5.96 0.72
CA VAL A 45 12.60 6.07 0.37
C VAL A 45 12.04 7.19 1.23
N ARG A 46 11.64 8.28 0.58
CA ARG A 46 11.33 9.54 1.25
C ARG A 46 10.17 9.26 2.21
N ARG A 47 10.46 9.23 3.52
CA ARG A 47 9.46 8.94 4.54
C ARG A 47 8.50 10.11 4.63
N VAL A 48 7.20 9.85 4.62
CA VAL A 48 6.20 10.88 4.91
C VAL A 48 6.09 11.00 6.43
N PRO A 49 6.35 12.19 7.02
CA PRO A 49 6.15 12.41 8.45
C PRO A 49 4.69 12.21 8.85
N LEU A 50 4.44 11.74 10.08
CA LEU A 50 3.09 11.48 10.58
C LEU A 50 2.15 12.68 10.48
N GLY A 51 2.61 13.87 10.90
CA GLY A 51 1.81 15.09 10.78
C GLY A 51 1.45 15.43 9.33
N THR A 52 2.36 15.19 8.39
CA THR A 52 2.09 15.38 6.95
C THR A 52 1.10 14.35 6.43
N ALA A 53 1.24 13.07 6.81
CA ALA A 53 0.31 12.02 6.40
C ALA A 53 -1.10 12.26 6.94
N THR A 54 -1.21 12.68 8.20
CA THR A 54 -2.47 13.05 8.87
C THR A 54 -3.16 14.20 8.14
N LYS A 55 -2.44 15.30 7.89
CA LYS A 55 -2.97 16.46 7.14
C LYS A 55 -3.42 16.08 5.73
N ARG A 56 -2.65 15.24 5.03
CA ARG A 56 -3.00 14.79 3.67
C ARG A 56 -4.25 13.92 3.66
N PHE A 57 -4.37 12.99 4.60
CA PHE A 57 -5.55 12.15 4.71
C PHE A 57 -6.81 12.99 4.98
N ARG A 58 -6.76 13.87 5.98
CA ARG A 58 -7.87 14.79 6.29
C ARG A 58 -8.21 15.69 5.11
N ALA A 59 -7.21 16.28 4.46
CA ALA A 59 -7.43 17.09 3.27
C ALA A 59 -8.03 16.31 2.08
N ALA A 60 -7.78 14.99 1.99
CA ALA A 60 -8.40 14.14 0.98
C ALA A 60 -9.89 13.92 1.28
N VAL A 61 -10.25 13.71 2.55
CA VAL A 61 -11.65 13.64 3.01
C VAL A 61 -12.34 15.00 2.79
N ASP A 62 -11.75 16.10 3.25
CA ASP A 62 -12.31 17.45 3.06
C ASP A 62 -12.48 17.82 1.58
N LYS A 63 -11.57 17.35 0.72
CA LYS A 63 -11.69 17.55 -0.74
C LYS A 63 -12.81 16.69 -1.29
N PHE A 64 -12.92 15.43 -0.88
CA PHE A 64 -14.01 14.55 -1.28
C PHE A 64 -15.35 15.21 -0.96
N ASP A 65 -15.53 15.73 0.25
CA ASP A 65 -16.77 16.39 0.67
C ASP A 65 -17.06 17.67 -0.12
N ARG A 66 -16.05 18.53 -0.28
CA ARG A 66 -16.21 19.79 -1.03
C ARG A 66 -16.51 19.59 -2.51
N ASP A 67 -16.00 18.52 -3.11
CA ASP A 67 -16.26 18.19 -4.51
C ASP A 67 -17.62 17.48 -4.71
N GLY A 68 -18.43 17.38 -3.65
CA GLY A 68 -19.77 16.78 -3.68
C GLY A 68 -19.79 15.28 -3.39
N GLY A 69 -18.67 14.70 -2.97
CA GLY A 69 -18.53 13.28 -2.67
C GLY A 69 -18.82 12.40 -3.87
N CYS A 70 -19.48 11.26 -3.62
CA CYS A 70 -19.96 10.36 -4.66
C CYS A 70 -21.44 10.60 -4.95
N VAL A 71 -21.69 11.55 -5.85
CA VAL A 71 -23.04 11.99 -6.25
C VAL A 71 -23.84 10.89 -6.95
N TYR A 72 -23.17 10.06 -7.75
CA TYR A 72 -23.80 9.00 -8.54
C TYR A 72 -23.96 7.74 -7.71
N GLN A 73 -25.18 7.20 -7.63
CA GLN A 73 -25.46 5.99 -6.85
C GLN A 73 -25.14 4.69 -7.60
N GLU A 74 -24.96 4.78 -8.92
CA GLU A 74 -24.74 3.63 -9.78
C GLU A 74 -23.40 2.94 -9.46
N PRO A 75 -23.34 1.59 -9.56
CA PRO A 75 -22.10 0.84 -9.41
C PRO A 75 -21.01 1.34 -10.37
N GLY A 76 -19.78 1.40 -9.86
CA GLY A 76 -18.60 1.80 -10.64
C GLY A 76 -18.31 3.30 -10.67
N MET A 77 -19.27 4.16 -10.31
CA MET A 77 -19.14 5.61 -10.45
C MET A 77 -18.31 6.29 -9.36
N CYS A 78 -18.09 5.61 -8.23
CA CYS A 78 -17.37 6.12 -7.05
C CYS A 78 -15.99 5.45 -6.85
N TRP A 79 -15.61 4.52 -7.71
CA TRP A 79 -14.49 3.62 -7.46
C TRP A 79 -13.15 4.34 -7.34
N ASP A 80 -12.90 5.35 -8.17
CA ASP A 80 -11.63 6.09 -8.17
C ASP A 80 -11.48 6.95 -6.92
N GLN A 81 -12.57 7.55 -6.45
CA GLN A 81 -12.63 8.32 -5.20
C GLN A 81 -12.36 7.40 -4.00
N MET A 82 -13.00 6.24 -3.93
CA MET A 82 -12.75 5.23 -2.90
C MET A 82 -11.27 4.81 -2.85
N LYS A 83 -10.66 4.53 -4.01
CA LYS A 83 -9.23 4.20 -4.10
C LYS A 83 -8.33 5.35 -3.65
N ALA A 84 -8.64 6.59 -4.03
CA ALA A 84 -7.84 7.76 -3.67
C ALA A 84 -7.83 8.00 -2.14
N LEU A 85 -8.98 7.85 -1.49
CA LEU A 85 -9.08 7.91 -0.02
C LEU A 85 -8.27 6.77 0.63
N MET A 86 -8.39 5.54 0.10
CA MET A 86 -7.63 4.40 0.58
C MET A 86 -6.11 4.58 0.45
N GLU A 87 -5.61 5.17 -0.64
CA GLU A 87 -4.18 5.43 -0.82
C GLU A 87 -3.62 6.37 0.25
N SER A 88 -4.38 7.42 0.57
CA SER A 88 -4.04 8.35 1.64
C SER A 88 -4.06 7.67 3.01
N ALA A 89 -5.06 6.82 3.28
CA ALA A 89 -5.14 6.02 4.50
C ALA A 89 -3.98 5.02 4.65
N ARG A 90 -3.53 4.38 3.56
CA ARG A 90 -2.35 3.49 3.59
C ARG A 90 -1.06 4.24 3.89
N THR A 91 -0.94 5.44 3.35
CA THR A 91 0.19 6.35 3.66
C THR A 91 0.17 6.71 5.14
N LEU A 92 -0.99 7.04 5.69
CA LEU A 92 -1.18 7.30 7.12
C LEU A 92 -0.83 6.07 7.96
N ARG A 93 -1.33 4.87 7.62
CA ARG A 93 -0.99 3.61 8.30
C ARG A 93 0.52 3.41 8.41
N THR A 94 1.23 3.63 7.31
CA THR A 94 2.69 3.49 7.24
C THR A 94 3.39 4.50 8.14
N ALA A 95 2.89 5.74 8.20
CA ALA A 95 3.46 6.77 9.07
C ALA A 95 3.18 6.48 10.56
N MET A 96 1.97 6.02 10.91
CA MET A 96 1.59 5.62 12.28
C MET A 96 2.46 4.46 12.79
N ARG A 97 2.68 3.42 11.98
CA ARG A 97 3.52 2.27 12.36
C ARG A 97 4.99 2.62 12.61
N ARG A 98 5.46 3.73 12.04
CA ARG A 98 6.88 4.14 12.09
C ARG A 98 7.14 5.24 13.10
N THR A 99 6.08 5.83 13.67
CA THR A 99 6.25 6.86 14.69
C THR A 99 6.59 6.22 16.03
N GLU A 100 7.52 6.83 16.76
CA GLU A 100 7.81 6.44 18.14
C GLU A 100 7.03 7.31 19.16
N VAL A 101 6.28 8.31 18.67
CA VAL A 101 5.52 9.27 19.50
C VAL A 101 4.43 8.57 20.33
N ARG A 102 3.81 7.51 19.78
CA ARG A 102 2.78 6.72 20.45
C ARG A 102 2.95 5.24 20.10
N GLY A 103 2.71 4.38 21.08
CA GLY A 103 2.74 2.93 20.89
C GLY A 103 1.58 2.40 20.02
N PRO A 104 1.66 1.14 19.56
CA PRO A 104 0.65 0.54 18.67
C PRO A 104 -0.76 0.50 19.28
N GLU A 105 -0.87 0.38 20.60
CA GLU A 105 -2.17 0.38 21.31
C GLU A 105 -2.96 1.67 21.11
N PHE A 106 -2.28 2.82 21.09
CA PHE A 106 -2.91 4.11 20.81
C PHE A 106 -3.54 4.13 19.42
N TRP A 107 -2.88 3.53 18.43
CA TRP A 107 -3.31 3.53 17.04
C TRP A 107 -4.32 2.42 16.70
N SER A 108 -4.66 1.54 17.64
CA SER A 108 -5.52 0.38 17.40
C SER A 108 -6.87 0.77 16.77
N GLY A 109 -7.52 1.82 17.29
CA GLY A 109 -8.78 2.35 16.74
C GLY A 109 -8.63 2.82 15.29
N ALA A 110 -7.60 3.63 15.00
CA ALA A 110 -7.31 4.06 13.63
C ALA A 110 -7.02 2.88 12.68
N TYR A 111 -6.27 1.87 13.14
CA TYR A 111 -5.99 0.68 12.32
C TYR A 111 -7.26 -0.10 11.98
N VAL A 112 -8.21 -0.22 12.90
CA VAL A 112 -9.50 -0.88 12.64
C VAL A 112 -10.27 -0.16 11.52
N LEU A 113 -10.30 1.17 11.53
CA LEU A 113 -10.98 1.95 10.50
C LEU A 113 -10.30 1.79 9.13
N ILE A 114 -8.97 1.84 9.09
CA ILE A 114 -8.20 1.57 7.87
C ILE A 114 -8.45 0.15 7.36
N ASP A 115 -8.51 -0.85 8.25
CA ASP A 115 -8.79 -2.23 7.87
C ASP A 115 -10.21 -2.41 7.31
N ARG A 116 -11.20 -1.64 7.79
CA ARG A 116 -12.55 -1.60 7.20
C ARG A 116 -12.52 -1.02 5.79
N MET A 117 -11.81 0.09 5.57
CA MET A 117 -11.61 0.63 4.23
C MET A 117 -10.95 -0.40 3.31
N GLU A 118 -9.92 -1.11 3.78
CA GLU A 118 -9.25 -2.15 2.98
C GLU A 118 -10.21 -3.29 2.62
N LYS A 119 -11.08 -3.72 3.54
CA LYS A 119 -12.11 -4.72 3.26
C LYS A 119 -13.10 -4.26 2.19
N GLY A 120 -13.54 -3.01 2.26
CA GLY A 120 -14.44 -2.45 1.24
C GLY A 120 -13.78 -2.36 -0.14
N ILE A 121 -12.50 -1.97 -0.21
CA ILE A 121 -11.72 -2.00 -1.45
C ILE A 121 -11.43 -3.43 -1.94
N ALA A 122 -11.29 -4.41 -1.04
CA ALA A 122 -11.01 -5.80 -1.41
C ALA A 122 -12.14 -6.46 -2.21
N VAL A 123 -13.36 -5.89 -2.20
CA VAL A 123 -14.47 -6.30 -3.08
C VAL A 123 -14.12 -6.14 -4.56
N GLY A 124 -13.17 -5.25 -4.90
CA GLY A 124 -12.59 -5.13 -6.25
C GLY A 124 -13.41 -4.32 -7.25
N LYS A 125 -14.56 -3.80 -6.84
CA LYS A 125 -15.39 -2.86 -7.60
C LYS A 125 -16.25 -2.03 -6.66
N ASP A 126 -16.72 -0.87 -7.10
CA ASP A 126 -17.76 -0.11 -6.42
C ASP A 126 -19.13 -0.75 -6.71
N GLN A 127 -19.83 -1.19 -5.66
CA GLN A 127 -21.14 -1.85 -5.76
C GLN A 127 -22.31 -0.87 -5.84
N GLY A 128 -22.07 0.45 -5.85
CA GLY A 128 -23.11 1.46 -5.84
C GLY A 128 -23.56 1.84 -4.43
N ALA A 129 -24.50 2.78 -4.33
CA ALA A 129 -25.13 3.23 -3.08
C ALA A 129 -26.62 2.87 -2.99
N THR A 130 -27.13 2.04 -3.91
CA THR A 130 -28.57 1.75 -4.02
C THR A 130 -29.06 0.67 -3.04
N ALA A 131 -28.20 0.18 -2.16
CA ALA A 131 -28.52 -0.79 -1.12
C ALA A 131 -27.73 -0.44 0.15
N ASP A 132 -28.31 -0.69 1.32
CA ASP A 132 -27.62 -0.49 2.59
C ASP A 132 -26.42 -1.44 2.73
N GLY A 133 -25.31 -0.90 3.22
CA GLY A 133 -24.14 -1.72 3.57
C GLY A 133 -23.33 -2.15 2.36
N THR A 134 -23.29 -1.34 1.30
CA THR A 134 -22.40 -1.61 0.17
C THR A 134 -20.95 -1.37 0.59
N ASN A 135 -20.02 -1.88 -0.22
CA ASN A 135 -18.61 -1.63 0.00
C ASN A 135 -18.24 -0.14 -0.15
N ARG A 136 -19.10 0.66 -0.79
CA ARG A 136 -18.94 2.11 -0.87
C ARG A 136 -19.07 2.74 0.51
N ASP A 137 -20.17 2.47 1.21
CA ASP A 137 -20.42 3.01 2.55
C ASP A 137 -19.31 2.57 3.51
N VAL A 138 -18.91 1.29 3.44
CA VAL A 138 -17.81 0.75 4.25
C VAL A 138 -16.52 1.54 4.07
N VAL A 139 -16.16 1.95 2.85
CA VAL A 139 -14.94 2.74 2.60
C VAL A 139 -15.12 4.20 2.99
N LEU A 140 -16.21 4.82 2.54
CA LEU A 140 -16.42 6.26 2.71
C LEU A 140 -16.70 6.61 4.17
N ASP A 141 -17.59 5.89 4.84
CA ASP A 141 -17.91 6.16 6.25
C ASP A 141 -16.69 5.90 7.14
N SER A 142 -15.95 4.81 6.90
CA SER A 142 -14.71 4.54 7.65
C SER A 142 -13.64 5.60 7.40
N ALA A 143 -13.64 6.27 6.24
CA ALA A 143 -12.72 7.37 5.97
C ALA A 143 -13.08 8.62 6.78
N HIS A 144 -14.37 8.96 6.88
CA HIS A 144 -14.85 10.07 7.72
C HIS A 144 -14.62 9.76 9.20
N ASP A 145 -14.97 8.56 9.65
CA ASP A 145 -14.71 8.10 11.01
C ASP A 145 -13.21 8.18 11.36
N LEU A 146 -12.33 7.81 10.42
CA LEU A 146 -10.89 7.92 10.64
C LEU A 146 -10.45 9.38 10.71
N SER A 147 -11.05 10.26 9.91
CA SER A 147 -10.77 11.70 9.95
C SER A 147 -11.13 12.28 11.32
N TRP A 148 -12.33 11.98 11.82
CA TRP A 148 -12.79 12.39 13.16
C TRP A 148 -11.95 11.77 14.27
N TRP A 149 -11.63 10.48 14.17
CA TRP A 149 -10.78 9.83 15.16
C TRP A 149 -9.42 10.54 15.29
N LEU A 150 -8.82 10.99 14.19
CA LEU A 150 -7.55 11.74 14.21
C LEU A 150 -7.68 13.14 14.80
N GLU A 151 -8.88 13.74 14.77
CA GLU A 151 -9.18 15.02 15.44
C GLU A 151 -9.32 14.83 16.94
N ASP A 152 -10.02 13.77 17.36
CA ASP A 152 -10.23 13.42 18.76
C ASP A 152 -8.97 12.88 19.45
N HIS A 153 -8.03 12.35 18.67
CA HIS A 153 -6.78 11.74 19.14
C HIS A 153 -5.54 12.44 18.59
N PRO A 154 -5.36 13.73 18.88
CA PRO A 154 -4.25 14.49 18.34
C PRO A 154 -2.90 14.00 18.90
N VAL A 155 -1.94 13.92 17.99
CA VAL A 155 -0.54 13.58 18.27
C VAL A 155 0.31 14.84 18.14
N TYR A 156 0.36 15.60 19.23
CA TYR A 156 1.30 16.70 19.46
C TYR A 156 2.61 16.19 20.08
#